data_AF-A0A0G1VUJ0-F1
#
_entry.id   AF-A0A0G1VUJ0-F1
#
_cell.length_a   1.000
_cell.length_b   1.000
_cell.length_c   1.000
_cell.angle_alpha   90.00
_cell.angle_beta   90.00
_cell.angle_gamma   90.00
#
_symmetry.space_group_name_H-M   'P 1'
#
loop_
_entity.id
_entity.type
_entity.pdbx_description
1 polymer ?
#
loop_
_entity_poly.entity_id
_entity_poly.type
_entity_poly.pdbx_seq_one_letter_code
_entity_poly.pdbx_strand_id
1 'polypeptide(L)' 'MVRKCEVCGGKIQVVVYSDHTYFGGNCFTRAFPEPKRGEKSKESWECEKCWGPV' A
#
# COMPACT_ATOMS: atom_id res chain seq x y z
N MET A 1 0.52 -1.25 12.67
CA MET A 1 1.76 -1.05 11.88
C MET A 1 1.73 0.35 11.26
N VAL A 2 2.85 1.08 11.21
CA VAL A 2 2.89 2.39 10.53
C VAL A 2 3.54 2.21 9.15
N ARG A 3 2.83 2.64 8.10
CA ARG A 3 3.30 2.68 6.71
C ARG A 3 3.43 4.12 6.25
N LYS A 4 4.07 4.34 5.09
CA LYS A 4 4.21 5.66 4.48
C LYS A 4 3.43 5.66 3.17
N CYS A 5 2.65 6.71 2.94
CA CYS A 5 1.96 6.89 1.69
C CYS A 5 2.97 7.17 0.57
N GLU A 6 2.86 6.45 -0.54
CA GLU A 6 3.71 6.68 -1.70
C GLU A 6 3.41 8.01 -2.40
N VAL A 7 2.16 8.49 -2.36
CA VAL A 7 1.73 9.74 -3.02
C VAL A 7 2.12 10.98 -2.23
N CYS A 8 1.66 11.09 -0.99
CA CYS A 8 1.84 12.32 -0.19
C CYS A 8 2.99 12.22 0.83
N GLY A 9 3.62 11.05 0.98
CA GLY A 9 4.64 10.81 2.00
C GLY A 9 4.12 10.81 3.44
N GLY A 10 2.81 10.96 3.65
CA GLY A 10 2.16 10.96 4.95
C GLY A 10 2.28 9.61 5.67
N LYS A 11 2.19 9.62 7.00
CA LYS A 11 2.17 8.40 7.81
C LYS A 11 0.76 7.80 7.76
N ILE A 12 0.68 6.51 7.48
CA ILE A 12 -0.54 5.71 7.42
C ILE A 12 -0.50 4.77 8.61
N GLN A 13 -1.50 4.84 9.49
CA GLN A 13 -1.64 3.90 10.59
C GLN A 13 -2.49 2.72 10.11
N VAL A 14 -1.83 1.61 9.82
CA VAL A 14 -2.46 0.38 9.32
C VAL A 14 -2.75 -0.55 10.49
N VAL A 15 -4.02 -0.88 10.67
CA VAL A 15 -4.45 -1.97 11.54
C VAL A 15 -4.62 -3.22 10.69
N VAL A 16 -3.99 -4.32 11.09
CA VAL A 16 -4.11 -5.62 10.44
C VAL A 16 -4.94 -6.50 11.37
N TYR A 17 -6.09 -6.94 10.89
CA TYR A 17 -6.95 -7.86 11.62
C TYR A 17 -6.53 -9.31 11.34
N SER A 18 -6.97 -10.24 12.20
CA SER A 18 -6.61 -11.65 12.12
C SER A 18 -7.09 -12.36 10.85
N ASP A 19 -8.09 -11.79 10.19
CA ASP A 19 -8.66 -12.22 8.89
C ASP A 19 -7.91 -11.63 7.68
N HIS A 20 -6.76 -10.97 7.91
CA HIS A 20 -5.96 -10.27 6.90
C HIS A 20 -6.69 -9.05 6.29
N THR A 21 -7.73 -8.55 6.93
CA THR A 21 -8.32 -7.26 6.57
C THR A 21 -7.40 -6.11 7.01
N TYR A 22 -7.19 -5.13 6.12
CA TYR A 22 -6.38 -3.95 6.37
C TYR A 22 -7.27 -2.71 6.55
N PHE A 23 -7.00 -1.91 7.58
CA PHE A 23 -7.75 -0.67 7.85
C PHE A 23 -6.80 0.52 8.03
N GLY A 24 -7.21 1.68 7.52
CA GLY A 24 -6.47 2.95 7.62
C GLY A 24 -5.58 3.29 6.41
N GLY A 25 -5.55 2.45 5.37
CA GLY A 25 -4.87 2.72 4.10
C GLY A 25 -5.03 1.58 3.10
N ASN A 26 -4.79 1.86 1.82
CA ASN A 26 -4.90 0.87 0.75
C ASN A 26 -3.54 0.29 0.40
N CYS A 27 -3.45 -1.04 0.39
CA CYS A 27 -2.29 -1.77 -0.09
C CYS A 27 -2.52 -2.16 -1.55
N PHE A 28 -1.56 -1.84 -2.41
CA PHE A 28 -1.56 -2.25 -3.81
C PHE A 28 -0.17 -2.68 -4.23
N THR A 29 -0.11 -3.62 -5.15
CA THR A 29 1.13 -4.01 -5.83
C THR A 29 1.23 -3.19 -7.10
N ARG A 30 2.28 -2.36 -7.19
CA ARG A 30 2.56 -1.65 -8.43
C ARG A 30 2.98 -2.68 -9.47
N ALA A 31 2.23 -2.79 -10.57
CA ALA A 31 2.65 -3.56 -11.73
C ALA A 31 3.87 -2.84 -12.34
N PHE A 32 5.07 -3.28 -11.99
CA PHE A 32 6.25 -2.85 -12.71
C PHE A 32 6.18 -3.43 -14.13
N PRO A 33 6.54 -2.67 -15.18
CA PRO A 33 6.70 -3.21 -16.51
C PRO A 33 7.82 -4.26 -16.42
N GLU A 34 7.41 -5.52 -16.42
CA GLU A 34 8.22 -6.74 -16.28
C GLU A 34 8.89 -6.90 -14.89
N PRO A 35 8.41 -7.84 -14.05
CA PRO A 35 9.21 -8.26 -12.91
C PRO A 35 10.50 -8.88 -13.43
N LYS A 36 11.64 -8.21 -13.25
CA LYS A 36 12.94 -8.85 -13.45
C LYS A 36 12.94 -10.15 -12.63
N ARG A 37 13.37 -11.25 -13.23
CA ARG A 37 13.36 -12.59 -12.62
C ARG A 37 14.05 -12.53 -11.24
N GLY A 38 13.27 -12.57 -10.16
CA GLY A 38 13.75 -12.47 -8.77
C GLY A 38 13.35 -11.21 -8.00
N GLU A 39 12.72 -10.22 -8.64
CA GLU A 39 12.22 -9.03 -7.95
C GLU A 39 10.89 -9.35 -7.24
N LYS A 40 10.91 -9.35 -5.90
CA LYS A 40 9.69 -9.53 -5.09
C LYS A 40 8.76 -8.34 -5.33
N SER A 41 7.49 -8.61 -5.58
CA SER A 41 6.44 -7.58 -5.70
C SER A 41 6.57 -6.56 -4.57
N LYS A 42 6.81 -5.30 -4.91
CA LYS A 42 6.92 -4.22 -3.92
C LYS A 42 5.52 -3.77 -3.53
N GLU A 43 5.08 -4.20 -2.36
CA GLU A 43 3.84 -3.71 -1.74
C GLU A 43 3.96 -2.21 -1.49
N SER A 44 3.04 -1.45 -2.07
CA SER A 44 2.96 0.01 -1.98
C SER A 44 1.68 0.39 -1.22
N TRP A 45 1.73 1.52 -0.51
CA TRP A 45 0.65 1.93 0.38
C TRP A 45 0.19 3.34 0.05
N GLU A 46 -1.13 3.53 0.03
CA GLU A 46 -1.77 4.82 -0.20
C GLU A 46 -2.69 5.20 0.96
N CYS A 47 -2.68 6.49 1.27
CA CYS A 47 -3.53 7.05 2.30
C CYS A 47 -4.98 7.13 1.81
N GLU A 48 -5.98 7.06 2.69
CA GLU A 48 -7.39 7.15 2.27
C GLU A 48 -7.72 8.46 1.53
N LYS A 49 -7.01 9.54 1.86
CA LYS A 49 -7.15 10.83 1.14
C LYS A 49 -6.57 10.79 -0.28
N CYS A 50 -5.58 9.93 -0.49
CA CYS A 50 -4.81 9.80 -1.72
C CYS A 50 -5.48 8.80 -2.66
N TRP A 51 -6.02 7.74 -2.06
CA TRP A 51 -6.84 6.70 -2.69
C TRP A 51 -8.28 7.19 -2.95
N GLY A 52 -8.42 8.40 -3.52
CA GLY A 52 -9.72 8.96 -3.85
C GLY A 52 -10.50 8.08 -4.85
N PRO A 53 -11.83 8.14 -4.86
CA PRO A 53 -12.65 7.38 -5.80
C PRO A 53 -12.36 7.85 -7.23
N VAL A 54 -12.04 6.89 -8.11
CA VAL A 54 -12.06 7.09 -9.56
C VAL A 54 -13.52 7.08 -10.04
#